data_AF-A0A3D4R4M8-F1
#
_entry.id   AF-A0A3D4R4M8-F1
#
_cell.length_a   1.000
_cell.length_b   1.000
_cell.length_c   1.000
_cell.angle_alpha   90.00
_cell.angle_beta   90.00
_cell.angle_gamma   90.00
#
_symmetry.space_group_name_H-M   'P 1'
#
loop_
_entity.id
_entity.type
_entity.pdbx_description
1 polymer ?
#
loop_
_entity_poly.entity_id
_entity_poly.type
_entity_poly.pdbx_seq_one_letter_code
_entity_poly.pdbx_strand_id
1 'polypeptide(L)' 'LKFVGTHASNYLPITGTLQKDKQKMIALVDQVLAGRDARLLRPDSMRGL' A
#
# COMPACT_ATOMS: atom_id res chain seq x y z
N LEU A 1 15.69 -5.59 -6.95
CA LEU A 1 14.74 -4.64 -7.57
C LEU A 1 13.97 -3.89 -6.48
N LYS A 2 13.99 -2.55 -6.48
CA LYS A 2 13.18 -1.72 -5.59
C LYS A 2 11.80 -1.52 -6.19
N PHE A 3 10.75 -1.67 -5.38
CA PHE A 3 9.36 -1.43 -5.75
C PHE A 3 8.83 -0.24 -4.95
N VAL A 4 8.19 0.68 -5.65
CA VAL A 4 7.60 1.90 -5.08
C VAL A 4 6.21 2.06 -5.70
N GLY A 5 5.18 1.75 -4.93
CA GLY A 5 3.78 1.88 -5.32
C GLY A 5 3.09 3.06 -4.64
N THR A 6 3.74 4.22 -4.55
CA THR A 6 3.23 5.41 -3.82
C THR A 6 2.62 6.48 -4.72
N HIS A 7 2.18 6.11 -5.93
CA HIS A 7 1.56 7.03 -6.88
C HIS A 7 0.27 7.65 -6.32
N ALA A 8 -0.07 8.87 -6.74
CA ALA A 8 -1.27 9.58 -6.26
C ALA A 8 -2.56 8.80 -6.50
N SER A 9 -2.60 7.94 -7.53
CA SER A 9 -3.74 7.08 -7.83
C SER A 9 -3.93 5.91 -6.85
N ASN A 10 -2.93 5.57 -6.02
CA ASN A 10 -2.97 4.40 -5.15
C ASN A 10 -3.52 4.74 -3.76
N TYR A 11 -4.43 3.88 -3.27
CA TYR A 11 -5.02 4.01 -1.93
C TYR A 11 -4.08 3.56 -0.82
N LEU A 12 -3.33 2.48 -1.04
CA LEU A 12 -2.38 1.94 -0.07
C LEU A 12 -0.95 2.14 -0.58
N PRO A 13 -0.16 3.05 0.00
CA PRO A 13 1.24 3.20 -0.37
C PRO A 13 2.05 1.98 0.10
N ILE A 14 2.68 1.29 -0.84
CA ILE A 14 3.55 0.13 -0.57
C ILE A 14 4.94 0.41 -1.14
N THR A 15 5.98 0.22 -0.34
CA THR A 15 7.37 0.36 -0.77
C THR A 15 8.20 -0.76 -0.16
N GLY A 16 9.13 -1.30 -0.94
CA GLY A 16 10.03 -2.34 -0.48
C GLY A 16 11.01 -2.80 -1.55
N THR A 17 11.97 -3.62 -1.17
CA THR A 17 12.85 -4.34 -2.09
C THR A 17 12.20 -5.69 -2.39
N LEU A 18 11.72 -5.92 -3.63
CA LEU A 18 10.87 -7.07 -3.98
C LEU A 18 11.39 -8.41 -3.48
N GLN A 19 12.67 -8.73 -3.69
CA GLN A 19 13.23 -10.03 -3.30
C GLN A 19 13.31 -10.24 -1.78
N LYS A 20 13.33 -9.16 -0.99
CA LYS A 20 13.46 -9.20 0.47
C LYS A 20 12.13 -8.99 1.19
N ASP A 21 11.34 -8.05 0.69
CA ASP A 21 10.17 -7.52 1.38
C ASP A 21 8.84 -8.04 0.83
N LYS A 22 8.85 -8.96 -0.16
CA LYS A 22 7.62 -9.47 -0.81
C LYS A 22 6.58 -9.92 0.21
N GLN A 23 6.95 -10.81 1.14
CA GLN A 23 6.01 -11.32 2.15
C GLN A 23 5.47 -10.21 3.04
N LYS A 24 6.31 -9.25 3.44
CA LYS A 24 5.89 -8.11 4.25
C LYS A 24 4.91 -7.21 3.49
N MET A 25 5.16 -6.96 2.21
CA MET A 25 4.27 -6.17 1.36
C MET A 25 2.92 -6.87 1.13
N ILE A 26 2.90 -8.20 0.95
CA ILE A 26 1.67 -8.98 0.84
C ILE A 26 0.89 -8.99 2.16
N ALA A 27 1.56 -9.24 3.29
CA ALA A 27 0.92 -9.25 4.61
C ALA A 27 0.25 -7.91 4.96
N LEU A 28 0.84 -6.78 4.51
CA LEU A 28 0.22 -5.46 4.66
C LEU A 28 -1.09 -5.36 3.87
N VAL A 29 -1.14 -5.88 2.64
CA VAL A 29 -2.37 -5.92 1.84
C VAL A 29 -3.42 -6.79 2.54
N ASP A 30 -3.03 -7.98 3.00
CA ASP A 30 -3.94 -8.91 3.68
C ASP A 30 -4.52 -8.30 4.96
N GLN A 31 -3.70 -7.59 5.75
CA GLN A 31 -4.15 -6.90 6.96
C GLN A 31 -5.23 -5.85 6.65
N VAL A 32 -5.03 -5.03 5.61
CA VAL A 32 -6.00 -4.01 5.22
C VAL A 32 -7.30 -4.66 4.72
N LEU A 33 -7.19 -5.74 3.93
CA LEU A 33 -8.35 -6.47 3.42
C LEU A 33 -9.14 -7.17 4.53
N ALA A 34 -8.46 -7.74 5.53
CA ALA A 34 -9.08 -8.43 6.66
C ALA A 34 -9.80 -7.45 7.60
N GLY A 35 -9.18 -6.30 7.88
CA GLY A 35 -9.75 -5.29 8.77
C GLY A 35 -10.83 -4.42 8.12
N ARG A 36 -10.84 -4.32 6.77
CA ARG A 36 -11.68 -3.40 5.99
C ARG A 36 -11.66 -1.96 6.53
N ASP A 37 -10.57 -1.58 7.18
CA ASP A 37 -10.44 -0.28 7.84
C ASP A 37 -9.92 0.76 6.84
N ALA A 38 -10.83 1.60 6.36
CA ALA A 38 -10.52 2.66 5.39
C ALA A 38 -9.54 3.70 5.93
N ARG A 39 -9.33 3.80 7.25
CA ARG A 39 -8.34 4.72 7.85
C ARG A 39 -6.89 4.35 7.52
N LEU A 40 -6.66 3.11 7.09
CA LEU A 40 -5.35 2.64 6.62
C LEU A 40 -5.06 3.06 5.17
N LEU A 41 -6.05 3.59 4.47
CA LEU A 41 -5.94 4.07 3.09
C LEU A 41 -5.74 5.58 3.06
N ARG A 42 -5.07 6.07 2.02
CA ARG A 42 -5.03 7.51 1.73
C ARG A 42 -6.45 8.04 1.48
N PRO A 43 -6.85 9.14 2.13
CA PRO A 43 -8.10 9.83 1.83
C PRO A 43 -8.13 10.33 0.38
N ASP A 44 -9.31 10.32 -0.25
CA ASP A 44 -9.47 10.80 -1.62
C ASP A 44 -9.04 12.26 -1.80
N SER A 45 -9.26 13.12 -0.79
CA SER A 45 -8.83 14.53 -0.81
C SER A 45 -7.30 14.71 -0.89
N MET A 46 -6.55 13.68 -0.52
CA MET A 46 -5.08 13.68 -0.58
C MET A 46 -4.54 12.99 -1.84
N ARG A 47 -5.42 12.51 -2.72
CA ARG A 47 -5.05 11.94 -4.02
C ARG A 47 -5.06 13.08 -5.03
N GLY A 48 -3.90 13.37 -5.62
CA GLY A 48 -3.75 14.36 -6.70
C GLY A 48 -4.24 13.85 -8.05
N LEU A 49 -5.52 13.43 -8.09
CA LEU A 49 -6.23 13.05 -9.31
C LEU A 49 -6.52 14.26 -10.19
#